data_AF-A0A8J3XRI0-F1
#
_entry.id   AF-A0A8J3XRI0-F1
#
_cell.length_a   1.000
_cell.length_b   1.000
_cell.length_c   1.000
_cell.angle_alpha   90.00
_cell.angle_beta   90.00
_cell.angle_gamma   90.00
#
_symmetry.space_group_name_H-M   'P 1'
#
loop_
_entity.id
_entity.type
_entity.pdbx_description
1 polymer ?
#
loop_
_entity_poly.entity_id
_entity_poly.type
_entity_poly.pdbx_seq_one_letter_code
_entity_poly.pdbx_strand_id
1 'polypeptide(L)'
;MTLIPMLTGTSSIDWSGVSEQLQGWGSLVAAFVAVAALIVTIRTANRDRTEGERQRQEDRADADRRLTDERNAAGALLARQLDQQRERDRRDFLIEQLQRAGDAWSEYSALAHMPQQRVAVQRIQAILPVLPVRFASLLKVRFPASSLDDPQAGAEAERRAKAAGLPLKAVGSTEIFEELADNIREILGEEPRVAIEDDESSAQPDS
;
A
#
# COMPACT_ATOMS: atom_id res chain seq x y z
N MET A 1 125.75 -41.84 14.82
CA MET A 1 125.16 -43.10 15.32
C MET A 1 124.27 -42.75 16.50
N THR A 2 122.98 -42.49 16.23
CA THR A 2 121.87 -42.50 17.21
C THR A 2 120.57 -42.49 16.40
N LEU A 3 119.67 -43.42 16.72
CA LEU A 3 118.47 -43.82 16.01
C LEU A 3 117.20 -43.23 16.68
N ILE A 4 116.22 -42.77 15.86
CA ILE A 4 114.74 -43.05 15.88
C ILE A 4 113.94 -42.62 17.17
N PRO A 5 112.62 -42.22 17.14
CA PRO A 5 111.56 -42.52 16.14
C PRO A 5 110.58 -41.40 15.69
N MET A 6 109.92 -41.74 14.57
CA MET A 6 108.57 -41.31 14.15
C MET A 6 107.48 -41.57 15.21
N LEU A 7 106.50 -40.67 15.31
CA LEU A 7 105.16 -40.97 15.82
C LEU A 7 104.10 -40.19 15.02
N THR A 8 103.46 -40.91 14.09
CA THR A 8 102.18 -40.54 13.47
C THR A 8 101.05 -40.86 14.46
N GLY A 9 100.34 -39.84 14.93
CA GLY A 9 99.13 -40.00 15.73
C GLY A 9 97.94 -39.38 15.00
N THR A 10 97.15 -40.20 14.32
CA THR A 10 95.81 -39.84 13.83
C THR A 10 94.82 -39.95 14.98
N SER A 11 94.36 -38.82 15.51
CA SER A 11 93.22 -38.76 16.43
C SER A 11 91.93 -38.94 15.64
N SER A 12 91.35 -40.14 15.69
CA SER A 12 89.97 -40.38 15.28
C SER A 12 89.03 -39.62 16.22
N ILE A 13 88.34 -38.61 15.68
CA ILE A 13 87.21 -37.96 16.37
C ILE A 13 86.13 -39.02 16.54
N ASP A 14 85.78 -39.30 17.79
CA ASP A 14 84.74 -40.26 18.14
C ASP A 14 83.36 -39.59 17.98
N TRP A 15 82.79 -39.69 16.77
CA TRP A 15 81.48 -39.13 16.42
C TRP A 15 80.30 -39.90 17.05
N SER A 16 80.56 -41.04 17.69
CA SER A 16 79.53 -41.91 18.27
C SER A 16 78.78 -41.27 19.45
N GLY A 17 79.46 -40.44 20.26
CA GLY A 17 78.83 -39.70 21.36
C GLY A 17 77.95 -38.52 20.93
N VAL A 18 78.19 -37.95 19.74
CA VAL A 18 77.39 -36.85 19.19
C VAL A 18 76.06 -37.37 18.63
N SER A 19 76.02 -38.59 18.09
CA SER A 19 74.79 -39.21 17.60
C SER A 19 73.80 -39.58 18.71
N GLU A 20 74.27 -40.06 19.87
CA GLU A 20 73.37 -40.38 21.00
C GLU A 20 72.75 -39.11 21.61
N GLN A 21 73.48 -37.99 21.62
CA GLN A 21 72.97 -36.72 22.13
C GLN A 21 71.98 -36.05 21.15
N LEU A 22 72.14 -36.22 19.84
CA LEU A 22 71.19 -35.73 18.82
C LEU A 22 69.88 -36.54 18.77
N GLN A 23 69.93 -37.85 19.08
CA GLN A 23 68.76 -38.72 19.03
C GLN A 23 67.73 -38.41 20.14
N GLY A 24 68.19 -37.94 21.30
CA GLY A 24 67.33 -37.46 22.41
C GLY A 24 66.70 -36.08 22.16
N TRP A 25 67.33 -35.23 21.34
CA TRP A 25 66.81 -33.91 21.00
C TRP A 25 65.74 -33.99 19.91
N GLY A 26 65.84 -34.98 19.01
CA GLY A 26 64.83 -35.23 17.98
C GLY A 26 63.44 -35.55 18.55
N SER A 27 63.37 -36.29 19.67
CA SER A 27 62.10 -36.60 20.33
C SER A 27 61.48 -35.37 21.04
N LEU A 28 62.32 -34.55 21.68
CA LEU A 28 61.89 -33.30 22.30
C LEU A 28 61.38 -32.30 21.26
N VAL A 29 62.10 -32.11 20.15
CA VAL A 29 61.68 -31.23 19.06
C VAL A 29 60.38 -31.73 18.42
N ALA A 30 60.24 -33.05 18.20
CA ALA A 30 59.00 -33.62 17.69
C ALA A 30 57.82 -33.41 18.65
N ALA A 31 58.03 -33.53 19.96
CA ALA A 31 57.01 -33.24 20.97
C ALA A 31 56.59 -31.77 20.94
N PHE A 32 57.54 -30.83 20.87
CA PHE A 32 57.23 -29.40 20.76
C PHE A 32 56.46 -29.07 19.47
N VAL A 33 56.84 -29.65 18.33
CA VAL A 33 56.13 -29.48 17.06
C VAL A 33 54.71 -30.07 17.13
N ALA A 34 54.53 -31.23 17.74
CA ALA A 34 53.22 -31.85 17.92
C ALA A 34 52.31 -31.00 18.82
N VAL A 35 52.83 -30.43 19.91
CA VAL A 35 52.09 -29.50 20.77
C VAL A 35 51.75 -28.22 20.03
N ALA A 36 52.69 -27.64 19.28
CA ALA A 36 52.43 -26.44 18.48
C ALA A 36 51.36 -26.69 17.40
N ALA A 37 51.43 -27.83 16.71
CA ALA A 37 50.43 -28.26 15.74
C ALA A 37 49.06 -28.39 16.40
N LEU A 38 48.96 -29.08 17.55
CA LEU A 38 47.72 -29.24 18.29
C LEU A 38 47.11 -27.90 18.71
N ILE A 39 47.93 -26.95 19.18
CA ILE A 39 47.48 -25.59 19.55
C ILE A 39 46.91 -24.88 18.31
N VAL A 40 47.57 -24.98 17.16
CA VAL A 40 47.08 -24.41 15.90
C VAL A 40 45.75 -25.04 15.50
N THR A 41 45.63 -26.38 15.53
CA THR A 41 44.39 -27.09 15.16
C THR A 41 43.21 -26.73 16.07
N ILE A 42 43.45 -26.60 17.38
CA ILE A 42 42.43 -26.17 18.35
C ILE A 42 42.02 -24.72 18.06
N ARG A 43 42.99 -23.84 17.76
CA ARG A 43 42.72 -22.44 17.48
C ARG A 43 41.95 -22.25 16.17
N THR A 44 42.27 -23.00 15.13
CA THR A 44 41.53 -22.98 13.86
C THR A 44 40.13 -23.56 14.04
N ALA A 45 39.98 -24.70 14.71
CA ALA A 45 38.67 -25.30 14.97
C ALA A 45 37.74 -24.37 15.80
N ASN A 46 38.30 -23.64 16.77
CA ASN A 46 37.55 -22.64 17.51
C ASN A 46 37.19 -21.43 16.65
N ARG A 47 38.10 -20.99 15.78
CA ARG A 47 37.84 -19.89 14.82
C ARG A 47 36.73 -20.26 13.83
N ASP A 48 36.75 -21.49 13.31
CA ASP A 48 35.74 -22.00 12.38
C ASP A 48 34.36 -22.13 13.05
N ARG A 49 34.32 -22.52 14.34
CA ARG A 49 33.08 -22.52 15.13
C ARG A 49 32.53 -21.11 15.33
N THR A 50 33.38 -20.16 15.72
CA THR A 50 32.94 -18.76 15.91
C THR A 50 32.49 -18.12 14.60
N GLU A 51 33.14 -18.44 13.48
CA GLU A 51 32.76 -17.95 12.16
C GLU A 51 31.43 -18.57 11.70
N GLY A 52 31.23 -19.88 11.91
CA GLY A 52 29.96 -20.54 11.59
C GLY A 52 28.80 -20.12 12.51
N GLU A 53 29.07 -19.73 13.76
CA GLU A 53 28.06 -19.11 14.63
C GLU A 53 27.70 -17.70 14.17
N ARG A 54 28.72 -16.92 13.78
CA ARG A 54 28.54 -15.57 13.24
C ARG A 54 27.72 -15.58 11.94
N GLN A 55 28.07 -16.45 11.00
CA GLN A 55 27.32 -16.62 9.74
C GLN A 55 25.87 -17.02 10.01
N ARG A 56 25.62 -17.96 10.93
CA ARG A 56 24.25 -18.34 11.30
C ARG A 56 23.47 -17.20 11.98
N GLN A 57 24.13 -16.31 12.72
CA GLN A 57 23.48 -15.12 13.28
C GLN A 57 23.18 -14.08 12.20
N GLU A 58 24.09 -13.87 11.26
CA GLU A 58 23.91 -12.96 10.12
C GLU A 58 22.78 -13.47 9.21
N ASP A 59 22.74 -14.76 8.90
CA ASP A 59 21.68 -15.40 8.11
C ASP A 59 20.31 -15.27 8.78
N ARG A 60 20.24 -15.48 10.11
CA ARG A 60 18.99 -15.27 10.87
C ARG A 60 18.55 -13.82 10.84
N ALA A 61 19.49 -12.89 11.05
CA ALA A 61 19.19 -11.47 11.04
C ALA A 61 18.73 -11.00 9.64
N ASP A 62 19.31 -11.53 8.57
CA ASP A 62 18.88 -11.25 7.20
C ASP A 62 17.50 -11.87 6.90
N ALA A 63 17.27 -13.11 7.31
CA ALA A 63 15.97 -13.77 7.19
C ALA A 63 14.87 -13.00 7.95
N ASP A 64 15.13 -12.57 9.18
CA ASP A 64 14.19 -11.79 9.99
C ASP A 64 13.90 -10.41 9.36
N ARG A 65 14.91 -9.76 8.78
CA ARG A 65 14.73 -8.52 8.02
C ARG A 65 13.83 -8.74 6.81
N ARG A 66 14.13 -9.75 5.98
CA ARG A 66 13.31 -10.09 4.80
C ARG A 66 11.87 -10.39 5.19
N LEU A 67 11.65 -11.19 6.23
CA LEU A 67 10.30 -11.49 6.72
C LEU A 67 9.56 -10.24 7.21
N THR A 68 10.27 -9.32 7.86
CA THR A 68 9.68 -8.05 8.31
C THR A 68 9.31 -7.17 7.12
N ASP A 69 10.19 -7.07 6.12
CA ASP A 69 9.94 -6.30 4.90
C ASP A 69 8.76 -6.87 4.11
N GLU A 70 8.68 -8.19 3.97
CA GLU A 70 7.55 -8.89 3.34
C GLU A 70 6.23 -8.64 4.08
N ARG A 71 6.23 -8.71 5.41
CA ARG A 71 5.04 -8.41 6.24
C ARG A 71 4.60 -6.96 6.08
N ASN A 72 5.54 -6.02 6.07
CA ASN A 72 5.24 -4.60 5.88
C ASN A 72 4.67 -4.34 4.49
N ALA A 73 5.25 -4.94 3.44
CA ALA A 73 4.75 -4.83 2.08
C ALA A 73 3.35 -5.44 1.93
N ALA A 74 3.11 -6.62 2.49
CA ALA A 74 1.80 -7.27 2.51
C ALA A 74 0.76 -6.44 3.27
N GLY A 75 1.14 -5.88 4.42
CA GLY A 75 0.29 -4.99 5.21
C GLY A 75 -0.09 -3.71 4.47
N ALA A 76 0.87 -3.08 3.78
CA ALA A 76 0.63 -1.91 2.96
C ALA A 76 -0.30 -2.21 1.76
N LEU A 77 -0.13 -3.37 1.13
CA LEU A 77 -1.02 -3.82 0.05
C LEU A 77 -2.45 -4.04 0.54
N LEU A 78 -2.61 -4.75 1.67
CA LEU A 78 -3.91 -5.02 2.27
C LEU A 78 -4.62 -3.72 2.67
N ALA A 79 -3.90 -2.78 3.28
CA ALA A 79 -4.45 -1.46 3.63
C ALA A 79 -4.99 -0.73 2.39
N ARG A 80 -4.22 -0.71 1.30
CA ARG A 80 -4.66 -0.11 0.02
C ARG A 80 -5.91 -0.78 -0.54
N GLN A 81 -5.98 -2.12 -0.48
CA GLN A 81 -7.15 -2.86 -0.96
C GLN A 81 -8.40 -2.53 -0.14
N LEU A 82 -8.29 -2.46 1.19
CA LEU A 82 -9.40 -2.09 2.07
C LEU A 82 -9.86 -0.65 1.83
N ASP A 83 -8.93 0.28 1.60
CA ASP A 83 -9.30 1.67 1.32
C ASP A 83 -9.98 1.81 -0.05
N GLN A 84 -9.51 1.08 -1.07
CA GLN A 84 -10.20 1.02 -2.37
C GLN A 84 -11.58 0.39 -2.24
N GLN A 85 -11.75 -0.64 -1.42
CA GLN A 85 -13.04 -1.26 -1.19
C GLN A 85 -14.00 -0.30 -0.48
N ARG A 86 -13.56 0.34 0.61
CA ARG A 86 -14.37 1.35 1.31
C ARG A 86 -14.80 2.49 0.40
N GLU A 87 -13.91 2.92 -0.49
CA GLU A 87 -14.24 3.96 -1.46
C GLU A 87 -15.30 3.48 -2.47
N ARG A 88 -15.20 2.24 -2.97
CA ARG A 88 -16.25 1.63 -3.80
C ARG A 88 -17.58 1.54 -3.06
N ASP A 89 -17.57 0.99 -1.84
CA ASP A 89 -18.77 0.83 -1.02
C ASP A 89 -19.45 2.18 -0.74
N ARG A 90 -18.67 3.23 -0.50
CA ARG A 90 -19.21 4.61 -0.35
C ARG A 90 -19.86 5.11 -1.62
N ARG A 91 -19.23 4.91 -2.80
CA ARG A 91 -19.78 5.33 -4.09
C ARG A 91 -21.09 4.60 -4.39
N ASP A 92 -21.09 3.29 -4.22
CA ASP A 92 -22.26 2.43 -4.46
C ASP A 92 -23.42 2.84 -3.54
N PHE A 93 -23.13 3.08 -2.26
CA PHE A 93 -24.12 3.57 -1.31
C PHE A 93 -24.71 4.93 -1.73
N LEU A 94 -23.88 5.88 -2.18
CA LEU A 94 -24.35 7.19 -2.64
C LEU A 94 -25.23 7.09 -3.89
N ILE A 95 -24.85 6.24 -4.85
CA ILE A 95 -25.65 5.97 -6.05
C ILE A 95 -27.01 5.39 -5.66
N GLU A 96 -27.03 4.42 -4.76
CA GLU A 96 -28.27 3.80 -4.27
C GLU A 96 -29.17 4.85 -3.60
N GLN A 97 -28.61 5.74 -2.77
CA GLN A 97 -29.41 6.80 -2.13
C GLN A 97 -29.96 7.80 -3.15
N LEU A 98 -29.20 8.14 -4.19
CA LEU A 98 -29.66 9.03 -5.27
C LEU A 98 -30.79 8.39 -6.09
N GLN A 99 -30.66 7.11 -6.41
CA GLN A 99 -31.71 6.34 -7.09
C GLN A 99 -32.99 6.29 -6.23
N ARG A 100 -32.86 5.99 -4.93
CA ARG A 100 -34.00 6.02 -3.99
C ARG A 100 -34.64 7.40 -3.89
N ALA A 101 -33.86 8.47 -3.92
CA ALA A 101 -34.39 9.83 -3.94
C ALA A 101 -35.18 10.12 -5.22
N GLY A 102 -34.67 9.66 -6.37
CA GLY A 102 -35.36 9.74 -7.66
C GLY A 102 -36.67 8.95 -7.68
N ASP A 103 -36.68 7.73 -7.16
CA ASP A 103 -37.88 6.89 -7.05
C ASP A 103 -38.93 7.54 -6.15
N ALA A 104 -38.51 8.06 -4.99
CA ALA A 104 -39.42 8.74 -4.06
C ALA A 104 -39.97 10.05 -4.65
N TRP A 105 -39.17 10.77 -5.44
CA TRP A 105 -39.62 11.94 -6.18
C TRP A 105 -40.63 11.58 -7.29
N SER A 106 -40.34 10.52 -8.06
CA SER A 106 -41.25 9.99 -9.07
C SER A 106 -42.60 9.64 -8.45
N GLU A 107 -42.60 8.90 -7.35
CA GLU A 107 -43.79 8.55 -6.59
C GLU A 107 -44.54 9.79 -6.07
N TYR A 108 -43.82 10.77 -5.50
CA TYR A 108 -44.40 12.03 -5.06
C TYR A 108 -45.11 12.79 -6.19
N SER A 109 -44.49 12.83 -7.37
CA SER A 109 -45.01 13.54 -8.54
C SER A 109 -46.21 12.82 -9.17
N ALA A 110 -46.20 11.48 -9.18
CA ALA A 110 -47.27 10.65 -9.72
C ALA A 110 -48.51 10.62 -8.80
N LEU A 111 -48.30 10.70 -7.48
CA LEU A 111 -49.37 10.68 -6.47
C LEU A 111 -49.89 12.09 -6.14
N ALA A 112 -49.74 13.05 -7.05
CA ALA A 112 -50.23 14.41 -6.83
C ALA A 112 -51.71 14.39 -6.42
N HIS A 113 -52.04 15.09 -5.33
CA HIS A 113 -53.38 15.20 -4.75
C HIS A 113 -53.94 13.91 -4.10
N MET A 114 -53.13 12.86 -3.94
CA MET A 114 -53.53 11.65 -3.23
C MET A 114 -53.03 11.64 -1.77
N PRO A 115 -53.77 11.03 -0.83
CA PRO A 115 -53.31 10.89 0.56
C PRO A 115 -51.94 10.21 0.71
N GLN A 116 -51.63 9.27 -0.19
CA GLN A 116 -50.38 8.51 -0.23
C GLN A 116 -49.16 9.38 -0.55
N GLN A 117 -49.35 10.59 -1.09
CA GLN A 117 -48.27 11.55 -1.34
C GLN A 117 -47.47 11.85 -0.06
N ARG A 118 -48.12 11.83 1.12
CA ARG A 118 -47.45 12.05 2.41
C ARG A 118 -46.36 11.02 2.68
N VAL A 119 -46.56 9.77 2.27
CA VAL A 119 -45.57 8.70 2.44
C VAL A 119 -44.36 8.96 1.55
N ALA A 120 -44.57 9.38 0.31
CA ALA A 120 -43.48 9.76 -0.60
C ALA A 120 -42.66 10.94 -0.03
N VAL A 121 -43.32 11.97 0.51
CA VAL A 121 -42.64 13.09 1.19
C VAL A 121 -41.79 12.61 2.37
N GLN A 122 -42.33 11.72 3.21
CA GLN A 122 -41.59 11.15 4.34
C GLN A 122 -40.35 10.36 3.88
N ARG A 123 -40.47 9.59 2.79
CA ARG A 123 -39.33 8.88 2.20
C ARG A 123 -38.26 9.84 1.70
N ILE A 124 -38.64 10.88 0.97
CA ILE A 124 -37.70 11.92 0.52
C ILE A 124 -36.99 12.54 1.73
N GLN A 125 -37.73 12.97 2.75
CA GLN A 125 -37.16 13.57 3.96
C GLN A 125 -36.23 12.64 4.75
N ALA A 126 -36.42 11.32 4.65
CA ALA A 126 -35.52 10.34 5.27
C ALA A 126 -34.21 10.13 4.49
N ILE A 127 -34.26 10.26 3.15
CA ILE A 127 -33.10 10.01 2.27
C ILE A 127 -32.19 11.25 2.18
N LEU A 128 -32.77 12.45 2.05
CA LEU A 128 -32.00 13.68 1.80
C LEU A 128 -30.88 13.98 2.82
N PRO A 129 -31.03 13.71 4.14
CA PRO A 129 -29.97 13.94 5.12
C PRO A 129 -28.73 13.06 4.95
N VAL A 130 -28.87 11.91 4.31
CA VAL A 130 -27.77 10.97 4.07
C VAL A 130 -26.91 11.43 2.89
N LEU A 131 -27.50 12.20 1.97
CA LEU A 131 -26.82 12.68 0.78
C LEU A 131 -25.91 13.87 1.11
N PRO A 132 -24.64 13.88 0.66
CA PRO A 132 -23.75 15.04 0.73
C PRO A 132 -24.40 16.31 0.21
N VAL A 133 -24.07 17.45 0.80
CA VAL A 133 -24.68 18.78 0.55
C VAL A 133 -24.81 19.10 -0.94
N ARG A 134 -23.76 18.83 -1.72
CA ARG A 134 -23.69 19.09 -3.16
C ARG A 134 -24.62 18.24 -4.04
N PHE A 135 -25.18 17.17 -3.50
CA PHE A 135 -26.03 16.23 -4.24
C PHE A 135 -27.50 16.40 -3.88
N ALA A 136 -28.37 16.24 -4.88
CA ALA A 136 -29.81 16.43 -4.77
C ALA A 136 -30.18 17.79 -4.14
N SER A 137 -29.44 18.84 -4.50
CA SER A 137 -29.58 20.19 -3.94
C SER A 137 -30.95 20.79 -4.25
N LEU A 138 -31.50 20.54 -5.44
CA LEU A 138 -32.84 21.03 -5.83
C LEU A 138 -33.92 20.36 -4.97
N LEU A 139 -33.80 19.06 -4.71
CA LEU A 139 -34.71 18.34 -3.82
C LEU A 139 -34.61 18.83 -2.36
N LYS A 140 -33.40 19.14 -1.88
CA LYS A 140 -33.19 19.68 -0.53
C LYS A 140 -33.83 21.04 -0.33
N VAL A 141 -33.77 21.92 -1.31
CA VAL A 141 -34.46 23.21 -1.25
C VAL A 141 -35.97 23.04 -1.27
N ARG A 142 -36.49 22.04 -2.02
CA ARG A 142 -37.93 21.78 -2.12
C ARG A 142 -38.50 21.10 -0.88
N PHE A 143 -37.71 20.24 -0.25
CA PHE A 143 -38.06 19.54 1.00
C PHE A 143 -37.00 19.84 2.06
N PRO A 144 -37.00 21.06 2.61
CA PRO A 144 -36.09 21.39 3.69
C PRO A 144 -36.41 20.46 4.86
N ALA A 145 -35.46 19.58 5.19
CA ALA A 145 -35.55 18.84 6.44
C ALA A 145 -35.28 19.83 7.57
N SER A 146 -35.99 19.69 8.69
CA SER A 146 -35.91 20.60 9.84
C SER A 146 -34.50 20.71 10.48
N SER A 147 -33.55 19.87 10.05
CA SER A 147 -32.15 19.86 10.47
C SER A 147 -31.16 20.30 9.37
N LEU A 148 -31.64 20.73 8.20
CA LEU A 148 -30.85 21.04 6.99
C LEU A 148 -31.15 22.45 6.45
N ASP A 149 -31.25 23.45 7.34
CA ASP A 149 -30.99 24.84 6.95
C ASP A 149 -29.48 25.01 6.68
N ASP A 150 -28.96 24.24 5.73
CA ASP A 150 -27.58 24.33 5.29
C ASP A 150 -27.50 25.38 4.17
N PRO A 151 -26.93 26.57 4.42
CA PRO A 151 -26.82 27.62 3.42
C PRO A 151 -26.01 27.17 2.20
N GLN A 152 -25.16 26.15 2.32
CA GLN A 152 -24.41 25.59 1.19
C GLN A 152 -25.32 24.78 0.25
N ALA A 153 -26.32 24.07 0.76
CA ALA A 153 -27.29 23.35 -0.06
C ALA A 153 -28.13 24.33 -0.89
N GLY A 154 -28.53 25.46 -0.28
CA GLY A 154 -29.22 26.55 -0.95
C GLY A 154 -28.39 27.18 -2.07
N ALA A 155 -27.12 27.50 -1.80
CA ALA A 155 -26.23 28.10 -2.79
C ALA A 155 -25.95 27.19 -4.01
N GLU A 156 -25.82 25.87 -3.79
CA GLU A 156 -25.63 24.92 -4.89
C GLU A 156 -26.92 24.75 -5.71
N ALA A 157 -28.08 24.68 -5.06
CA ALA A 157 -29.37 24.63 -5.74
C ALA A 157 -29.61 25.89 -6.58
N GLU A 158 -29.28 27.08 -6.06
CA GLU A 158 -29.36 28.34 -6.80
C GLU A 158 -28.44 28.33 -8.02
N ARG A 159 -27.21 27.84 -7.87
CA ARG A 159 -26.26 27.71 -8.98
C ARG A 159 -26.82 26.82 -10.08
N ARG A 160 -27.40 25.67 -9.73
CA ARG A 160 -27.99 24.73 -10.71
C ARG A 160 -29.24 25.28 -11.36
N ALA A 161 -30.17 25.85 -10.59
CA ALA A 161 -31.36 26.48 -11.14
C ALA A 161 -30.99 27.60 -12.13
N LYS A 162 -29.98 28.42 -11.79
CA LYS A 162 -29.44 29.46 -12.67
C LYS A 162 -28.80 28.89 -13.94
N ALA A 163 -28.08 27.76 -13.85
CA ALA A 163 -27.52 27.08 -15.02
C ALA A 163 -28.59 26.59 -15.99
N ALA A 164 -29.76 26.16 -15.47
CA ALA A 164 -30.93 25.82 -16.27
C ALA A 164 -31.73 27.05 -16.76
N GLY A 165 -31.34 28.28 -16.38
CA GLY A 165 -32.08 29.50 -16.72
C GLY A 165 -33.42 29.65 -15.99
N LEU A 166 -33.63 28.92 -14.89
CA LEU A 166 -34.90 28.86 -14.19
C LEU A 166 -34.80 29.45 -12.77
N PRO A 167 -35.85 30.13 -12.27
CA PRO A 167 -35.94 30.41 -10.84
C PRO A 167 -36.18 29.12 -10.06
N LEU A 168 -35.65 29.01 -8.84
CA LEU A 168 -35.80 27.82 -7.97
C LEU A 168 -37.26 27.33 -7.82
N LYS A 169 -38.23 28.25 -7.82
CA LYS A 169 -39.66 27.92 -7.71
C LYS A 169 -40.24 27.24 -8.95
N ALA A 170 -39.61 27.44 -10.11
CA ALA A 170 -40.04 26.85 -11.39
C ALA A 170 -39.35 25.52 -11.70
N VAL A 171 -38.40 25.09 -10.87
CA VAL A 171 -37.73 23.79 -10.99
C VAL A 171 -38.77 22.67 -10.91
N GLY A 172 -38.89 21.92 -12.00
CA GLY A 172 -39.83 20.84 -12.19
C GLY A 172 -39.18 19.47 -12.04
N SER A 173 -39.90 18.45 -12.48
CA SER A 173 -39.40 17.06 -12.41
C SER A 173 -38.20 16.83 -13.32
N THR A 174 -38.16 17.46 -14.50
CA THR A 174 -37.09 17.29 -15.48
C THR A 174 -35.74 17.71 -14.89
N GLU A 175 -35.66 18.91 -14.34
CA GLU A 175 -34.42 19.45 -13.78
C GLU A 175 -33.95 18.66 -12.54
N ILE A 176 -34.90 18.15 -11.75
CA ILE A 176 -34.59 17.27 -10.61
C ILE A 176 -34.00 15.95 -11.10
N PHE A 177 -34.58 15.31 -12.11
CA PHE A 177 -34.04 14.06 -12.65
C PHE A 177 -32.69 14.27 -13.35
N GLU A 178 -32.51 15.39 -14.05
CA GLU A 178 -31.23 15.78 -14.65
C GLU A 178 -30.15 15.97 -13.57
N GLU A 179 -30.44 16.69 -12.48
CA GLU A 179 -29.51 16.82 -11.36
C GLU A 179 -29.10 15.45 -10.80
N LEU A 180 -30.07 14.58 -10.54
CA LEU A 180 -29.80 13.25 -9.98
C LEU A 180 -28.96 12.40 -10.93
N ALA A 181 -29.25 12.44 -12.23
CA ALA A 181 -28.48 11.73 -13.24
C ALA A 181 -27.03 12.26 -13.31
N ASP A 182 -26.85 13.59 -13.30
CA ASP A 182 -25.53 14.21 -13.31
C ASP A 182 -24.74 13.90 -12.03
N ASN A 183 -25.40 13.87 -10.87
CA ASN A 183 -24.75 13.45 -9.62
C ASN A 183 -24.27 12.00 -9.67
N ILE A 184 -25.08 11.09 -10.24
CA ILE A 184 -24.68 9.69 -10.42
C ILE A 184 -23.48 9.59 -11.38
N ARG A 185 -23.50 10.31 -12.51
CA ARG A 185 -22.36 10.35 -13.45
C ARG A 185 -21.09 10.87 -12.78
N GLU A 186 -21.19 11.94 -11.99
CA GLU A 186 -20.06 12.48 -11.23
C GLU A 186 -19.47 11.42 -10.27
N ILE A 187 -20.30 10.65 -9.57
CA ILE A 187 -19.83 9.59 -8.66
C ILE A 187 -19.18 8.43 -9.43
N LEU A 188 -19.69 8.11 -10.62
CA LEU A 188 -19.10 7.11 -11.51
C LEU A 188 -17.80 7.59 -12.17
N GLY A 189 -17.51 8.90 -12.12
CA GLY A 189 -16.36 9.50 -12.78
C GLY A 189 -16.55 9.71 -14.29
N GLU A 190 -17.80 9.72 -14.76
CA GLU A 190 -18.13 10.06 -16.14
C GLU A 190 -18.10 11.59 -16.31
N GLU A 191 -17.47 12.08 -17.37
CA GLU A 191 -17.47 13.52 -17.68
C GLU A 191 -18.91 14.02 -17.93
N PRO A 192 -19.26 15.24 -17.49
CA PRO A 192 -20.58 15.80 -17.72
C PRO A 192 -20.84 15.91 -19.23
N ARG A 193 -22.09 15.68 -19.67
CA ARG A 193 -22.49 15.91 -21.06
C ARG A 193 -22.20 17.36 -21.42
N VAL A 194 -21.13 17.60 -22.16
CA VAL A 194 -21.01 18.82 -22.97
C VAL A 194 -22.14 18.71 -23.98
N ALA A 195 -23.11 19.63 -23.91
CA ALA A 195 -24.09 19.76 -24.96
C ALA A 195 -23.32 19.99 -26.26
N ILE A 196 -23.31 18.99 -27.14
CA ILE A 196 -22.94 19.18 -28.52
C ILE A 196 -24.04 20.08 -29.04
N GLU A 197 -23.75 21.38 -29.13
CA GLU A 197 -24.55 22.29 -29.93
C GLU A 197 -24.56 21.69 -31.33
N ASP A 198 -25.72 21.21 -31.77
CA ASP A 198 -25.97 20.80 -33.15
C ASP A 198 -25.84 22.06 -34.03
N ASP A 199 -24.61 22.48 -34.30
CA ASP A 199 -24.28 23.46 -35.33
C ASP A 199 -24.20 22.75 -36.69
N GLU A 200 -25.35 22.27 -37.16
CA GLU A 200 -25.58 22.00 -38.58
C GLU A 200 -26.84 22.75 -39.04
N SER A 201 -26.88 24.05 -38.73
CA SER A 201 -27.68 25.03 -39.46
C SER A 201 -26.78 25.83 -40.41
N SER A 202 -26.18 25.18 -41.41
CA SER A 202 -25.58 25.90 -42.55
C SER A 202 -25.17 24.99 -43.72
N ALA A 203 -26.14 24.49 -44.48
CA ALA A 203 -25.90 24.09 -45.87
C ALA A 203 -27.15 24.24 -46.74
N GLN A 204 -27.50 25.49 -47.05
CA GLN A 204 -28.14 25.83 -48.32
C GLN A 204 -27.43 27.05 -48.91
N PRO A 205 -26.64 26.86 -49.98
CA PRO A 205 -26.47 27.88 -50.99
C PRO A 205 -27.36 27.57 -52.19
N ASP A 206 -27.99 28.62 -52.67
CA ASP A 206 -28.86 28.68 -53.84
C ASP A 206 -28.28 28.00 -55.08
N SER A 207 -29.15 27.32 -55.84
CA SER A 207 -29.14 27.21 -57.31
C SER A 207 -30.50 26.75 -57.81
#